data_AF-A0A655RJE9-F1
#
_entry.id   AF-A0A655RJE9-F1
#
_cell.length_a   1.000
_cell.length_b   1.000
_cell.length_c   1.000
_cell.angle_alpha   90.00
_cell.angle_beta   90.00
_cell.angle_gamma   90.00
#
_symmetry.space_group_name_H-M   'P 1'
#
loop_
_entity.id
_entity.type
_entity.pdbx_description
1 polymer ?
#
loop_
_entity_poly.entity_id
_entity_poly.type
_entity_poly.pdbx_seq_one_letter_code
_entity_poly.pdbx_strand_id
1 'polypeptide(L)'
;MQHQALIERIPQLLEPDGVASFILPKAEGEDFIVLAKQAGLFVGRYCQVQPTTEKPVHRLLFELHLSPCLPVETRLVIREQQGYSEAFCQLTRDFYLKMS
;
A
#
# COMPACT_ATOMS: atom_id res chain seq x y z
N MET A 1 13.26 10.60 9.69
CA MET A 1 13.74 11.61 8.70
C MET A 1 13.90 11.07 7.27
N GLN A 2 14.04 9.76 7.00
CA GLN A 2 14.45 9.29 5.65
C GLN A 2 13.40 9.33 4.53
N HIS A 3 12.17 9.79 4.76
CA HIS A 3 11.14 9.86 3.70
C HIS A 3 10.58 11.26 3.42
N GLN A 4 10.91 12.25 4.26
CA GLN A 4 10.36 13.60 4.16
C GLN A 4 10.62 14.25 2.79
N ALA A 5 11.87 14.15 2.31
CA ALA A 5 12.25 14.74 1.03
C ALA A 5 11.48 14.15 -0.15
N LEU A 6 11.18 12.84 -0.13
CA LEU A 6 10.36 12.22 -1.18
C LEU A 6 8.92 12.72 -1.10
N ILE A 7 8.34 12.73 0.11
CA ILE A 7 6.96 13.17 0.37
C ILE A 7 6.73 14.59 -0.14
N GLU A 8 7.66 15.51 0.14
CA GLU A 8 7.61 16.90 -0.28
C GLU A 8 7.74 17.09 -1.80
N ARG A 9 8.24 16.09 -2.52
CA ARG A 9 8.36 16.09 -3.98
C ARG A 9 7.14 15.54 -4.70
N ILE A 10 6.36 14.68 -4.06
CA ILE A 10 5.16 14.05 -4.67
C ILE A 10 4.23 15.08 -5.34
N PRO A 11 3.87 16.22 -4.72
CA PRO A 11 2.97 17.19 -5.35
C PRO A 11 3.49 17.83 -6.63
N GLN A 12 4.81 17.81 -6.88
CA GLN A 12 5.38 18.35 -8.12
C GLN A 12 5.63 17.28 -9.19
N LEU A 13 5.48 16.00 -8.83
CA LEU A 13 5.70 14.86 -9.73
C LEU A 13 4.40 14.25 -10.26
N LEU A 14 3.27 14.51 -9.60
CA LEU A 14 1.97 14.00 -9.99
C LEU A 14 1.19 15.01 -10.83
N GLU A 15 0.53 14.50 -11.86
CA GLU A 15 -0.61 15.18 -12.49
C GLU A 15 -1.78 15.32 -11.48
N PRO A 16 -2.77 16.19 -11.73
CA PRO A 16 -3.88 16.44 -10.80
C PRO A 16 -4.64 15.20 -10.32
N ASP A 17 -4.78 14.18 -11.18
CA ASP A 17 -5.40 12.89 -10.91
C ASP A 17 -4.39 11.74 -10.75
N GLY A 18 -3.10 12.07 -10.75
CA GLY A 18 -2.01 11.13 -10.54
C GLY A 18 -2.02 10.53 -9.14
N VAL A 19 -1.44 9.33 -9.02
CA VAL A 19 -1.34 8.59 -7.76
C VAL A 19 0.10 8.15 -7.51
N ALA A 20 0.55 8.28 -6.26
CA ALA A 20 1.80 7.70 -5.80
C ALA A 20 1.52 6.43 -4.97
N SER A 21 1.98 5.28 -5.45
CA SER A 21 1.76 3.97 -4.83
C SER A 21 3.00 3.47 -4.09
N PHE A 22 2.81 2.92 -2.89
CA PHE A 22 3.90 2.45 -2.03
C PHE A 22 3.63 1.05 -1.47
N ILE A 23 4.71 0.31 -1.23
CA ILE A 23 4.73 -0.92 -0.43
C ILE A 23 5.85 -0.82 0.61
N LEU A 24 5.50 -0.72 1.88
CA LEU A 24 6.45 -0.49 2.98
C LEU A 24 6.23 -1.47 4.13
N PRO A 25 7.25 -1.78 4.96
CA PRO A 25 7.02 -2.44 6.23
C PRO A 25 6.08 -1.62 7.12
N LYS A 26 5.32 -2.32 7.98
CA LYS A 26 4.15 -1.70 8.66
C LYS A 26 4.51 -0.42 9.41
N ALA A 27 5.56 -0.45 10.25
CA ALA A 27 5.93 0.69 11.07
C ALA A 27 6.33 1.89 10.22
N GLU A 28 7.19 1.67 9.23
CA GLU A 28 7.68 2.68 8.31
C GLU A 28 6.56 3.24 7.42
N GLY A 29 5.60 2.39 7.01
CA GLY A 29 4.42 2.82 6.27
C GLY A 29 3.48 3.70 7.09
N GLU A 30 3.27 3.37 8.37
CA GLU A 30 2.50 4.21 9.30
C GLU A 30 3.15 5.58 9.49
N ASP A 31 4.47 5.61 9.71
CA ASP A 31 5.25 6.85 9.81
C ASP A 31 5.18 7.67 8.52
N PHE A 32 5.32 7.02 7.35
CA PHE A 32 5.23 7.68 6.04
C PHE A 32 3.86 8.34 5.85
N ILE A 33 2.77 7.64 6.18
CA ILE A 33 1.41 8.15 6.04
C ILE A 33 1.17 9.37 6.94
N VAL A 34 1.70 9.37 8.16
CA VAL A 34 1.61 10.54 9.06
C VAL A 34 2.29 11.76 8.42
N LEU A 35 3.50 11.60 7.90
CA LEU A 35 4.24 12.67 7.24
C LEU A 35 3.55 13.13 5.93
N ALA A 36 3.01 12.19 5.15
CA ALA A 36 2.27 12.50 3.92
C ALA A 36 1.02 13.34 4.20
N LYS A 37 0.26 13.02 5.26
CA LYS A 37 -0.89 13.83 5.68
C LYS A 37 -0.49 15.24 6.10
N GLN A 38 0.65 15.38 6.79
CA GLN A 38 1.19 16.70 7.16
C GLN A 38 1.62 17.52 5.94
N ALA A 39 2.03 16.85 4.86
CA ALA A 39 2.37 17.48 3.58
C ALA A 39 1.15 17.75 2.67
N GLY A 40 -0.08 17.53 3.15
CA GLY A 40 -1.31 17.79 2.39
C GLY A 40 -1.67 16.71 1.36
N LEU A 41 -1.10 15.50 1.47
CA LEU A 41 -1.48 14.34 0.66
C LEU A 41 -2.56 13.51 1.36
N PHE A 42 -3.38 12.84 0.56
CA PHE A 42 -4.53 12.06 1.04
C PHE A 42 -4.37 10.58 0.70
N VAL A 43 -4.63 9.70 1.67
CA VAL A 43 -4.60 8.25 1.43
C VAL A 43 -5.90 7.83 0.76
N GLY A 44 -5.83 7.30 -0.46
CA GLY A 44 -7.00 6.82 -1.19
C GLY A 44 -7.19 5.31 -1.15
N ARG A 45 -6.08 4.55 -1.04
CA ARG A 45 -6.12 3.10 -0.81
C ARG A 45 -5.18 2.73 0.32
N TYR A 46 -5.60 1.79 1.15
CA TYR A 46 -4.82 1.28 2.25
C TYR A 46 -5.07 -0.22 2.41
N CYS A 47 -4.05 -1.03 2.14
CA CYS A 47 -4.13 -2.47 2.21
C CYS A 47 -3.13 -3.02 3.23
N GLN A 48 -3.65 -3.74 4.22
CA GLN A 48 -2.85 -4.46 5.20
C GLN A 48 -2.48 -5.84 4.68
N VAL A 49 -1.20 -6.18 4.68
CA VAL A 49 -0.73 -7.49 4.19
C VAL A 49 -0.21 -8.36 5.33
N GLN A 50 -0.80 -9.55 5.45
CA GLN A 50 -0.39 -10.58 6.40
C GLN A 50 0.23 -11.77 5.66
N PRO A 51 1.31 -12.39 6.17
CA PRO A 51 1.85 -13.61 5.55
C PRO A 51 0.88 -14.79 5.62
N THR A 52 0.22 -14.95 6.76
CA THR A 52 -0.86 -15.92 7.04
C THR A 52 -1.87 -15.24 7.97
N THR A 53 -3.07 -15.80 8.13
CA THR A 53 -4.13 -15.25 9.00
C THR A 53 -3.70 -15.06 10.46
N GLU A 54 -2.82 -15.93 10.95
CA GLU A 54 -2.32 -15.92 12.34
C GLU A 54 -1.15 -14.96 12.57
N LYS A 55 -0.45 -14.55 11.51
CA LYS A 55 0.73 -13.67 11.64
C LYS A 55 0.32 -12.20 11.57
N PRO A 56 1.04 -11.30 12.25
CA PRO A 56 0.74 -9.88 12.21
C PRO A 56 0.92 -9.29 10.80
N VAL A 57 0.28 -8.15 10.57
CA VAL A 57 0.50 -7.33 9.38
C VAL A 57 1.96 -6.89 9.35
N HIS A 58 2.64 -7.16 8.24
CA HIS A 58 4.07 -6.91 8.09
C HIS A 58 4.40 -5.91 6.98
N ARG A 59 3.44 -5.64 6.09
CA ARG A 59 3.54 -4.66 5.01
C ARG A 59 2.23 -3.90 4.89
N LEU A 60 2.35 -2.66 4.43
CA LEU A 60 1.25 -1.83 3.98
C LEU A 60 1.45 -1.52 2.51
N LEU A 61 0.38 -1.67 1.72
CA LEU A 61 0.28 -1.07 0.40
C LEU A 61 -0.65 0.13 0.52
N PHE A 62 -0.26 1.27 -0.02
CA PHE A 62 -1.12 2.45 0.02
C PHE A 62 -0.87 3.39 -1.16
N GLU A 63 -1.88 4.19 -1.46
CA GLU A 63 -1.85 5.20 -2.50
C GLU A 63 -2.06 6.59 -1.90
N LEU A 64 -1.32 7.56 -2.41
CA LEU A 64 -1.44 8.98 -2.07
C LEU A 64 -1.97 9.78 -3.26
N HIS A 65 -2.89 10.69 -2.96
CA HIS A 65 -3.55 11.59 -3.89
C HIS A 65 -3.29 13.05 -3.51
N LEU A 66 -3.35 13.93 -4.50
CA LEU A 66 -3.30 15.39 -4.28
C LEU A 66 -4.61 15.98 -3.77
N SER A 67 -5.74 15.31 -4.08
CA SER A 67 -7.08 15.76 -3.70
C SER A 67 -7.67 14.93 -2.57
N PRO A 68 -8.53 15.53 -1.70
CA PRO A 68 -9.23 14.81 -0.65
C PRO A 68 -10.02 13.62 -1.18
N CYS A 69 -9.90 12.49 -0.50
CA CYS A 69 -10.63 11.26 -0.81
C CYS A 69 -10.89 10.45 0.48
N LEU A 70 -11.85 9.53 0.38
CA LEU A 70 -12.07 8.54 1.44
C LEU A 70 -11.19 7.32 1.14
N PRO A 71 -10.39 6.85 2.11
CA PRO A 71 -9.55 5.68 1.92
C PRO A 71 -10.42 4.43 1.75
N VAL A 72 -10.09 3.62 0.74
CA VAL A 72 -10.57 2.25 0.63
C VAL A 72 -9.63 1.35 1.41
N GLU A 73 -10.11 0.79 2.51
CA GLU A 73 -9.35 -0.14 3.35
C GLU A 73 -9.59 -1.59 2.95
N THR A 74 -8.51 -2.33 2.74
CA THR A 74 -8.55 -3.76 2.39
C THR A 74 -7.52 -4.56 3.18
N ARG A 75 -7.64 -5.88 3.11
CA ARG A 75 -6.66 -6.81 3.70
C ARG A 75 -6.30 -7.89 2.68
N LEU A 76 -5.02 -8.25 2.65
CA LEU A 76 -4.49 -9.33 1.84
C LEU A 76 -3.74 -10.33 2.73
N VAL A 77 -4.19 -11.57 2.74
CA VAL A 77 -3.45 -12.69 3.33
C VAL A 77 -2.70 -13.37 2.19
N ILE A 78 -1.39 -13.58 2.31
CA ILE A 78 -0.58 -14.17 1.23
C ILE A 78 -0.81 -15.68 1.13
N ARG A 79 -0.79 -16.39 2.27
CA ARG A 79 -0.94 -17.84 2.33
C ARG A 79 -2.04 -18.27 3.30
N GLU A 80 -2.73 -19.31 2.89
CA GLU A 80 -3.71 -20.05 3.68
C GLU A 80 -3.26 -21.52 3.80
N GLN A 81 -4.07 -22.36 4.47
CA GLN A 81 -3.69 -23.76 4.76
C GLN A 81 -3.30 -24.57 3.51
N GLN A 82 -3.91 -24.27 2.37
CA GLN A 82 -3.73 -25.03 1.12
C GLN A 82 -2.72 -24.40 0.14
N GLY A 83 -2.03 -23.32 0.51
CA GLY A 83 -1.05 -22.66 -0.36
C GLY A 83 -1.19 -21.15 -0.39
N TYR A 84 -0.98 -20.54 -1.55
CA TYR A 84 -1.27 -19.12 -1.75
C TYR A 84 -2.78 -18.89 -1.69
N SER A 85 -3.21 -17.78 -1.08
CA SER A 85 -4.63 -17.44 -1.04
C SER A 85 -5.15 -17.10 -2.45
N GLU A 86 -6.45 -17.28 -2.66
CA GLU A 86 -7.09 -16.89 -3.92
C GLU A 86 -6.88 -15.40 -4.23
N ALA A 87 -7.02 -14.53 -3.23
CA ALA A 87 -6.79 -13.10 -3.39
C ALA A 87 -5.36 -12.77 -3.83
N PHE A 88 -4.36 -13.47 -3.28
CA PHE A 88 -2.96 -13.29 -3.68
C PHE A 88 -2.72 -13.83 -5.10
N CYS A 89 -3.26 -15.00 -5.42
CA CYS A 89 -3.18 -15.57 -6.77
C CYS A 89 -3.83 -14.66 -7.81
N GLN A 90 -5.01 -14.10 -7.53
CA GLN A 90 -5.70 -13.18 -8.43
C GLN A 90 -4.88 -11.89 -8.64
N LEU A 91 -4.32 -11.32 -7.57
CA LEU A 91 -3.51 -10.09 -7.64
C LEU A 91 -2.23 -10.28 -8.47
N THR A 92 -1.63 -11.47 -8.41
CA THR A 92 -0.30 -11.74 -8.99
C THR A 92 -0.34 -12.59 -10.26
N ARG A 93 -1.54 -12.98 -10.71
CA ARG A 93 -1.79 -13.85 -11.87
C ARG A 93 -1.05 -13.40 -13.12
N ASP A 94 -1.10 -12.12 -13.42
CA ASP A 94 -0.52 -11.57 -14.67
C ASP A 94 1.02 -11.53 -14.65
N PHE A 95 1.64 -11.74 -13.49
CA PHE A 95 3.08 -11.65 -13.30
C PHE A 95 3.76 -13.01 -13.08
N TYR A 96 3.02 -14.03 -12.66
CA TYR A 96 3.57 -15.37 -12.42
C TYR A 96 3.08 -16.37 -13.45
N LEU A 97 4.02 -16.93 -14.21
CA LEU A 97 3.78 -17.94 -15.25
C LEU A 97 3.27 -19.29 -14.71
N LYS A 98 3.20 -19.50 -13.39
CA LYS A 98 2.77 -20.75 -12.74
C LYS A 98 2.04 -20.48 -11.41
N MET A 99 0.82 -19.97 -11.48
CA MET A 99 -0.10 -19.85 -10.33
C MET A 99 -1.48 -20.45 -10.63
N SER A 100 -1.48 -21.53 -11.43
CA SER A 100 -2.64 -22.37 -11.77
C SER A 100 -2.42 -23.79 -11.29
#